data_AF-A0A0Q8DM63-F1
#
_entry.id   AF-A0A0Q8DM63-F1
#
_cell.length_a   1.000
_cell.length_b   1.000
_cell.length_c   1.000
_cell.angle_alpha   90.00
_cell.angle_beta   90.00
_cell.angle_gamma   90.00
#
_symmetry.space_group_name_H-M   'P 1'
#
loop_
_entity.id
_entity.type
_entity.pdbx_description
1 polymer ?
#
loop_
_entity_poly.entity_id
_entity_poly.type
_entity_poly.pdbx_seq_one_letter_code
_entity_poly.pdbx_strand_id
1 'polypeptide(L)'
;MAEFTAAVYQNEFLADGGTDVNAIVTITCKGAGTAGQSGSGAAGEIIIVDTSGSMGPATMAAAKDAAQAAVAEIVDGTWFAVIAGADRAMLAYPQVASGPGMIRMDERARADASAAIGRFVGSGGTAISTWLDLAGQLFNSVPEATQRHVLLLTDGENRERPGRLDEAIQRATGYFQADCRGAGTDWQVAEIRRISQALLGTVDIIPRPDQMKAQFQEIMRAAMSRGVADASLRVWTPQGSQVLFVRQVSPTVEDLTNRRTPVNPLTGDYPTGAWADESRDYHVAIRVPAKAIGQEQLAARVQLALGDDVVTQALVKATWSNNSELTAKIDRQVAHYTGQAELADMIQEGLAAKAAGDEATATTKLGRAVQLAAETGNDEATSKLKKVVDVENEKEGTVRLKRAVEKADEMALDTASTKTTRIRKEPS
;
A
#
# COMPACT_ATOMS: atom_id res chain seq x y z
N MET A 1 10.88 -2.71 -23.14
CA MET A 1 9.52 -3.12 -22.75
C MET A 1 9.66 -3.90 -21.47
N ALA A 2 8.78 -3.69 -20.49
CA ALA A 2 8.86 -4.32 -19.18
C ALA A 2 8.83 -5.85 -19.29
N GLU A 3 9.74 -6.52 -18.60
CA GLU A 3 9.78 -7.98 -18.52
C GLU A 3 9.23 -8.43 -17.17
N PHE A 4 8.26 -9.33 -17.20
CA PHE A 4 7.63 -9.89 -16.01
C PHE A 4 7.96 -11.37 -15.84
N THR A 5 8.35 -11.74 -14.62
CA THR A 5 8.57 -13.14 -14.24
C THR A 5 7.72 -13.50 -13.02
N ALA A 6 7.28 -14.75 -12.98
CA ALA A 6 6.49 -15.29 -11.88
C ALA A 6 7.17 -16.54 -11.29
N ALA A 7 7.16 -16.65 -9.96
CA ALA A 7 7.60 -17.83 -9.23
C ALA A 7 6.54 -18.23 -8.19
N VAL A 8 6.39 -19.54 -7.97
CA VAL A 8 5.45 -20.10 -6.98
C VAL A 8 6.23 -20.80 -5.89
N TYR A 9 5.85 -20.54 -4.64
CA TYR A 9 6.35 -21.21 -3.47
C TYR A 9 5.18 -21.78 -2.68
N GLN A 10 5.19 -23.10 -2.48
CA GLN A 10 4.11 -23.84 -1.86
C GLN A 10 4.60 -25.21 -1.42
N ASN A 11 3.92 -25.80 -0.44
CA ASN A 11 3.85 -27.25 -0.34
C ASN A 11 2.67 -27.72 -1.22
N GLU A 12 2.97 -28.44 -2.30
CA GLU A 12 1.93 -28.96 -3.20
C GLU A 12 1.21 -30.20 -2.66
N PHE A 13 1.73 -30.83 -1.61
CA PHE A 13 1.17 -32.06 -1.06
C PHE A 13 0.13 -31.81 0.01
N LEU A 14 -1.07 -32.37 -0.19
CA LEU A 14 -2.17 -32.37 0.77
C LEU A 14 -2.31 -33.76 1.39
N ALA A 15 -2.69 -33.81 2.67
CA ALA A 15 -3.11 -35.05 3.32
C ALA A 15 -4.41 -35.60 2.71
N ASP A 16 -4.72 -36.87 2.98
CA ASP A 16 -5.99 -37.46 2.59
C ASP A 16 -7.19 -36.62 3.09
N GLY A 17 -8.13 -36.32 2.20
CA GLY A 17 -9.25 -35.41 2.45
C GLY A 17 -8.88 -33.91 2.55
N GLY A 18 -7.61 -33.52 2.43
CA GLY A 18 -7.18 -32.12 2.48
C GLY A 18 -7.74 -31.28 1.32
N THR A 19 -8.09 -30.02 1.60
CA THR A 19 -8.76 -29.14 0.62
C THR A 19 -8.09 -27.79 0.44
N ASP A 20 -7.26 -27.34 1.39
CA ASP A 20 -6.80 -25.96 1.43
C ASP A 20 -5.35 -25.86 0.95
N VAL A 21 -5.15 -25.14 -0.15
CA VAL A 21 -3.86 -24.94 -0.81
C VAL A 21 -3.42 -23.51 -0.56
N ASN A 22 -2.20 -23.34 -0.08
CA ASN A 22 -1.57 -22.04 0.15
C ASN A 22 -0.34 -21.90 -0.74
N ALA A 23 -0.22 -20.76 -1.43
CA ALA A 23 0.94 -20.45 -2.24
C ALA A 23 1.33 -18.98 -2.11
N ILE A 24 2.64 -18.73 -2.13
CA ILE A 24 3.22 -17.42 -2.35
C ILE A 24 3.62 -17.30 -3.82
N VAL A 25 3.03 -16.34 -4.52
CA VAL A 25 3.35 -16.02 -5.91
C VAL A 25 4.16 -14.74 -5.93
N THR A 26 5.43 -14.86 -6.27
CA THR A 26 6.33 -13.72 -6.49
C THR A 26 6.23 -13.28 -7.94
N ILE A 27 5.88 -12.02 -8.16
CA ILE A 27 5.92 -11.37 -9.47
C ILE A 27 7.04 -10.33 -9.46
N THR A 28 7.93 -10.37 -10.45
CA THR A 28 9.03 -9.42 -10.59
C THR A 28 8.95 -8.72 -11.94
N CYS A 29 9.05 -7.39 -11.91
CA CYS A 29 9.12 -6.53 -13.07
C CYS A 29 10.54 -5.97 -13.23
N LYS A 30 11.05 -5.95 -14.47
CA LYS A 30 12.32 -5.30 -14.82
C LYS A 30 12.16 -4.48 -16.10
N GLY A 31 12.84 -3.36 -16.19
CA GLY A 31 12.75 -2.47 -17.35
C GLY A 31 11.36 -1.86 -17.53
N ALA A 32 10.66 -1.55 -16.43
CA ALA A 32 9.37 -0.86 -16.42
C ALA A 32 9.46 0.47 -17.18
N GLY A 33 10.59 1.17 -17.03
CA GLY A 33 10.84 2.47 -17.61
C GLY A 33 10.33 3.61 -16.73
N THR A 34 9.99 4.72 -17.36
CA THR A 34 9.55 5.95 -16.68
C THR A 34 8.06 6.18 -16.91
N ALA A 35 7.36 6.71 -15.92
CA ALA A 35 5.95 7.08 -15.99
C ALA A 35 5.67 7.96 -17.22
N GLY A 36 4.62 7.62 -17.98
CA GLY A 36 4.20 8.38 -19.17
C GLY A 36 5.13 8.28 -20.39
N GLN A 37 6.23 7.51 -20.33
CA GLN A 37 7.22 7.40 -21.42
C GLN A 37 7.30 6.01 -22.06
N SER A 38 6.61 5.01 -21.51
CA SER A 38 6.65 3.61 -21.98
C SER A 38 5.69 3.27 -23.13
N GLY A 39 4.89 4.25 -23.59
CA GLY A 39 3.85 4.05 -24.59
C GLY A 39 2.54 3.45 -24.04
N SER A 40 2.44 3.22 -22.73
CA SER A 40 1.23 2.69 -22.05
C SER A 40 0.16 3.75 -21.71
N GLY A 41 0.37 5.00 -22.15
CA GLY A 41 -0.50 6.16 -21.90
C GLY A 41 0.25 7.29 -21.21
N ALA A 42 -0.39 8.46 -21.05
CA ALA A 42 0.22 9.56 -20.32
C ALA A 42 0.12 9.33 -18.81
N ALA A 43 1.08 9.87 -18.06
CA ALA A 43 1.02 9.91 -16.61
C ALA A 43 0.40 11.22 -16.12
N GLY A 44 -0.26 11.15 -14.97
CA GLY A 44 -0.86 12.25 -14.24
C GLY A 44 -0.47 12.19 -12.77
N GLU A 45 0.02 13.32 -12.24
CA GLU A 45 0.46 13.47 -10.85
C GLU A 45 -0.26 14.63 -10.17
N ILE A 46 -0.79 14.41 -8.97
CA ILE A 46 -1.39 15.48 -8.16
C ILE A 46 -0.74 15.51 -6.79
N ILE A 47 -0.18 16.66 -6.41
CA ILE A 47 0.34 16.90 -5.06
C ILE A 47 -0.72 17.66 -4.26
N ILE A 48 -1.20 17.05 -3.18
CA ILE A 48 -2.17 17.63 -2.25
C ILE A 48 -1.43 17.97 -0.95
N VAL A 49 -1.42 19.25 -0.61
CA VAL A 49 -0.82 19.75 0.63
C VAL A 49 -1.93 20.28 1.53
N ASP A 50 -1.99 19.77 2.76
CA ASP A 50 -2.80 20.35 3.81
C ASP A 50 -2.33 21.79 4.12
N THR A 51 -3.30 22.69 4.06
CA THR A 51 -3.19 24.13 4.32
C THR A 51 -4.19 24.57 5.38
N SER A 52 -4.65 23.63 6.21
CA SER A 52 -5.48 23.90 7.38
C SER A 52 -4.75 24.74 8.43
N GLY A 53 -5.51 25.27 9.39
CA GLY A 53 -4.95 26.09 10.47
C GLY A 53 -3.97 25.35 11.40
N SER A 54 -4.02 24.01 11.49
CA SER A 54 -3.15 23.21 12.37
C SER A 54 -1.69 23.21 11.94
N MET A 55 -1.42 23.36 10.63
CA MET A 55 -0.07 23.33 10.06
C MET A 55 0.90 24.30 10.74
N GLY A 56 0.41 25.42 11.28
CA GLY A 56 1.25 26.43 11.90
C GLY A 56 2.35 26.96 10.95
N PRO A 57 3.24 27.87 11.41
CA PRO A 57 4.26 28.43 10.52
C PRO A 57 5.37 27.44 10.14
N ALA A 58 5.82 26.61 11.09
CA ALA A 58 6.97 25.73 10.90
C ALA A 58 6.65 24.52 10.02
N THR A 59 5.55 23.80 10.29
CA THR A 59 5.16 22.65 9.45
C THR A 59 4.72 23.12 8.06
N MET A 60 4.04 24.27 7.95
CA MET A 60 3.72 24.87 6.65
C MET A 60 4.98 25.21 5.84
N ALA A 61 6.02 25.77 6.46
CA ALA A 61 7.27 26.05 5.77
C ALA A 61 7.93 24.76 5.23
N ALA A 62 8.00 23.71 6.06
CA ALA A 62 8.52 22.41 5.63
C ALA A 62 7.66 21.75 4.54
N ALA A 63 6.33 21.88 4.62
CA ALA A 63 5.41 21.36 3.61
C ALA A 63 5.58 22.06 2.26
N LYS A 64 5.82 23.38 2.26
CA LYS A 64 6.18 24.11 1.04
C LYS A 64 7.48 23.59 0.44
N ASP A 65 8.52 23.49 1.26
CA ASP A 65 9.84 23.01 0.81
C ASP A 65 9.76 21.58 0.26
N ALA A 66 8.99 20.72 0.92
CA ALA A 66 8.78 19.34 0.50
C ALA A 66 7.95 19.23 -0.78
N ALA A 67 6.85 19.99 -0.90
CA ALA A 67 6.03 20.01 -2.10
C ALA A 67 6.78 20.59 -3.30
N GLN A 68 7.62 21.62 -3.12
CA GLN A 68 8.51 22.12 -4.15
C GLN A 68 9.53 21.06 -4.58
N ALA A 69 10.10 20.31 -3.63
CA ALA A 69 10.99 19.21 -3.94
C ALA A 69 10.26 18.09 -4.70
N ALA A 70 9.03 17.73 -4.32
CA ALA A 70 8.21 16.78 -5.06
C ALA A 70 7.92 17.25 -6.49
N VAL A 71 7.51 18.51 -6.67
CA VAL A 71 7.33 19.13 -7.99
C VAL A 71 8.60 19.03 -8.83
N ALA A 72 9.79 19.17 -8.23
CA ALA A 72 11.06 19.07 -8.95
C ALA A 72 11.39 17.66 -9.45
N GLU A 73 10.79 16.61 -8.87
CA GLU A 73 11.01 15.21 -9.29
C GLU A 73 10.03 14.75 -10.38
N ILE A 74 8.96 15.51 -10.66
CA ILE A 74 7.99 15.15 -11.72
C ILE A 74 8.69 15.19 -13.09
N VAL A 75 8.53 14.12 -13.87
CA VAL A 75 9.13 13.96 -15.20
C VAL A 75 8.47 14.91 -16.22
N ASP A 76 9.27 15.54 -17.06
CA ASP A 76 8.78 16.42 -18.13
C ASP A 76 7.77 15.71 -19.04
N GLY A 77 6.70 16.42 -19.40
CA GLY A 77 5.57 15.92 -20.18
C GLY A 77 4.44 15.27 -19.38
N THR A 78 4.67 14.94 -18.10
CA THR A 78 3.64 14.41 -17.17
C THR A 78 2.57 15.45 -16.92
N TRP A 79 1.29 15.07 -16.97
CA TRP A 79 0.21 15.96 -16.54
C TRP A 79 0.31 16.18 -15.03
N PHE A 80 0.21 17.41 -14.55
CA PHE A 80 0.23 17.64 -13.12
C PHE A 80 -0.65 18.80 -12.66
N ALA A 81 -0.99 18.74 -11.37
CA ALA A 81 -1.64 19.82 -10.64
C ALA A 81 -1.20 19.82 -9.16
N VAL A 82 -1.38 20.95 -8.51
CA VAL A 82 -1.16 21.12 -7.07
C VAL A 82 -2.47 21.57 -6.43
N ILE A 83 -2.89 20.86 -5.39
CA ILE A 83 -4.07 21.17 -4.59
C ILE A 83 -3.63 21.68 -3.22
N ALA A 84 -4.23 22.79 -2.80
CA ALA A 84 -4.23 23.23 -1.40
C ALA A 84 -5.50 22.69 -0.73
N GLY A 85 -5.33 21.87 0.29
CA GLY A 85 -6.43 21.26 1.05
C GLY A 85 -6.71 22.00 2.34
N ALA A 86 -7.98 22.29 2.63
CA ALA A 86 -8.44 22.74 3.95
C ALA A 86 -9.86 22.17 4.20
N ASP A 87 -10.81 22.95 4.72
CA ASP A 87 -12.24 22.59 4.76
C ASP A 87 -12.85 22.46 3.35
N ARG A 88 -12.14 22.97 2.33
CA ARG A 88 -12.37 22.76 0.91
C ARG A 88 -11.04 22.56 0.20
N ALA A 89 -11.08 21.85 -0.92
CA ALA A 89 -9.95 21.74 -1.84
C ALA A 89 -9.92 22.95 -2.80
N MET A 90 -8.74 23.49 -3.05
CA MET A 90 -8.50 24.54 -4.04
C MET A 90 -7.42 24.09 -5.01
N LEU A 91 -7.67 24.27 -6.31
CA LEU A 91 -6.62 24.14 -7.33
C LEU A 91 -5.64 25.31 -7.18
N ALA A 92 -4.46 25.03 -6.63
CA ALA A 92 -3.41 26.03 -6.45
C ALA A 92 -2.65 26.29 -7.75
N TYR A 93 -2.43 25.25 -8.53
CA TYR A 93 -1.79 25.31 -9.84
C TYR A 93 -2.23 24.12 -10.71
N PRO A 94 -2.46 24.29 -12.03
CA PRO A 94 -2.40 25.54 -12.78
C PRO A 94 -3.56 26.50 -12.46
N GLN A 95 -3.38 27.80 -12.73
CA GLN A 95 -4.45 28.79 -12.65
C GLN A 95 -5.25 28.74 -13.95
N VAL A 96 -6.39 28.05 -13.95
CA VAL A 96 -7.18 27.79 -15.16
C VAL A 96 -8.52 28.51 -15.08
N ALA A 97 -8.81 29.37 -16.06
CA ALA A 97 -10.14 29.98 -16.23
C ALA A 97 -11.05 29.15 -17.16
N SER A 98 -10.45 28.39 -18.08
CA SER A 98 -11.12 27.46 -19.02
C SER A 98 -10.11 26.44 -19.53
N GLY A 99 -10.53 25.18 -19.75
CA GLY A 99 -9.66 24.10 -20.27
C GLY A 99 -9.43 22.97 -19.25
N PRO A 100 -8.46 22.08 -19.51
CA PRO A 100 -8.12 21.01 -18.57
C PRO A 100 -7.59 21.59 -17.26
N GLY A 101 -7.97 21.00 -16.14
CA GLY A 101 -7.52 21.41 -14.80
C GLY A 101 -6.07 21.03 -14.47
N MET A 102 -5.35 20.44 -15.44
CA MET A 102 -3.97 20.00 -15.32
C MET A 102 -3.15 20.54 -16.49
N ILE A 103 -1.84 20.66 -16.29
CA ILE A 103 -0.90 21.12 -17.33
C ILE A 103 0.26 20.13 -17.43
N ARG A 104 0.89 20.02 -18.61
CA ARG A 104 2.10 19.19 -18.76
C ARG A 104 3.28 19.83 -18.06
N MET A 105 4.09 19.01 -17.40
CA MET A 105 5.30 19.43 -16.75
C MET A 105 6.34 19.88 -17.78
N ASP A 106 6.88 21.08 -17.59
CA ASP A 106 8.06 21.62 -18.24
C ASP A 106 8.79 22.53 -17.24
N GLU A 107 9.95 23.09 -17.62
CA GLU A 107 10.74 23.96 -16.75
C GLU A 107 9.95 25.18 -16.23
N ARG A 108 9.11 25.79 -17.08
CA ARG A 108 8.32 26.96 -16.71
C ARG A 108 7.21 26.58 -15.73
N ALA A 109 6.47 25.52 -16.01
CA ALA A 109 5.39 25.03 -15.16
C ALA A 109 5.92 24.61 -13.79
N ARG A 110 7.13 24.05 -13.73
CA ARG A 110 7.83 23.71 -12.49
C ARG A 110 8.12 24.95 -11.64
N ALA A 111 8.63 26.02 -12.25
CA ALA A 111 8.90 27.28 -11.58
C ALA A 111 7.59 27.96 -11.09
N ASP A 112 6.57 27.99 -11.95
CA ASP A 112 5.28 28.63 -11.65
C ASP A 112 4.53 27.88 -10.53
N ALA A 113 4.55 26.54 -10.55
CA ALA A 113 4.00 25.72 -9.47
C ALA A 113 4.75 25.92 -8.14
N SER A 114 6.09 25.99 -8.19
CA SER A 114 6.90 26.26 -6.99
C SER A 114 6.58 27.63 -6.37
N ALA A 115 6.37 28.65 -7.22
CA ALA A 115 5.93 29.96 -6.77
C ALA A 115 4.51 29.94 -6.19
N ALA A 116 3.61 29.11 -6.73
CA ALA A 116 2.26 28.92 -6.19
C ALA A 116 2.27 28.28 -4.81
N ILE A 117 3.06 27.20 -4.62
CA ILE A 117 3.26 26.55 -3.33
C ILE A 117 3.82 27.53 -2.29
N GLY A 118 4.75 28.41 -2.69
CA GLY A 118 5.32 29.44 -1.81
C GLY A 118 4.27 30.35 -1.14
N ARG A 119 3.08 30.48 -1.75
CA ARG A 119 1.97 31.30 -1.25
C ARG A 119 1.02 30.58 -0.29
N PHE A 120 1.23 29.30 0.03
CA PHE A 120 0.35 28.58 0.97
C PHE A 120 0.35 29.23 2.36
N VAL A 121 -0.83 29.29 2.97
CA VAL A 121 -1.02 29.82 4.32
C VAL A 121 -2.00 28.91 5.03
N GLY A 122 -1.70 28.56 6.29
CA GLY A 122 -2.57 27.75 7.13
C GLY A 122 -3.86 28.50 7.47
N SER A 123 -5.02 27.99 7.06
CA SER A 123 -6.33 28.53 7.41
C SER A 123 -7.43 27.48 7.24
N GLY A 124 -8.53 27.62 7.96
CA GLY A 124 -9.69 26.72 7.83
C GLY A 124 -9.50 25.37 8.54
N GLY A 125 -10.40 24.45 8.22
CA GLY A 125 -10.43 23.07 8.77
C GLY A 125 -9.77 22.05 7.86
N THR A 126 -10.11 20.78 8.03
CA THR A 126 -9.59 19.64 7.26
C THR A 126 -10.76 18.78 6.79
N ALA A 127 -10.97 18.68 5.47
CA ALA A 127 -12.02 17.86 4.86
C ALA A 127 -11.44 17.07 3.68
N ILE A 128 -10.82 15.94 3.99
CA ILE A 128 -10.01 15.15 3.04
C ILE A 128 -10.86 14.63 1.86
N SER A 129 -12.14 14.31 2.09
CA SER A 129 -13.05 13.93 1.00
C SER A 129 -13.09 14.94 -0.14
N THR A 130 -13.05 16.24 0.17
CA THR A 130 -13.08 17.30 -0.85
C THR A 130 -11.80 17.31 -1.69
N TRP A 131 -10.67 16.91 -1.11
CA TRP A 131 -9.38 16.87 -1.77
C TRP A 131 -9.32 15.70 -2.76
N LEU A 132 -9.79 14.52 -2.34
CA LEU A 132 -9.91 13.33 -3.19
C LEU A 132 -10.90 13.57 -4.34
N ASP A 133 -12.04 14.22 -4.06
CA ASP A 133 -13.04 14.56 -5.08
C ASP A 133 -12.47 15.54 -6.12
N LEU A 134 -11.71 16.56 -5.69
CA LEU A 134 -11.07 17.48 -6.62
C LEU A 134 -9.99 16.76 -7.45
N ALA A 135 -9.17 15.90 -6.84
CA ALA A 135 -8.19 15.12 -7.59
C ALA A 135 -8.86 14.27 -8.70
N GLY A 136 -9.98 13.61 -8.38
CA GLY A 136 -10.77 12.89 -9.37
C GLY A 136 -11.27 13.78 -10.51
N GLN A 137 -11.78 14.98 -10.20
CA GLN A 137 -12.22 15.95 -11.22
C GLN A 137 -11.08 16.42 -12.13
N LEU A 138 -9.89 16.66 -11.56
CA LEU A 138 -8.71 17.08 -12.33
C LEU A 138 -8.24 15.98 -13.27
N PHE A 139 -8.14 14.72 -12.81
CA PHE A 139 -7.83 13.60 -13.69
C PHE A 139 -8.89 13.40 -14.79
N ASN A 140 -10.18 13.59 -14.47
CA ASN A 140 -11.25 13.49 -15.45
C ASN A 140 -11.16 14.57 -16.55
N SER A 141 -10.51 15.70 -16.26
CA SER A 141 -10.25 16.75 -17.26
C SER A 141 -9.16 16.39 -18.27
N VAL A 142 -8.37 15.34 -18.00
CA VAL A 142 -7.28 14.85 -18.87
C VAL A 142 -7.38 13.33 -19.07
N PRO A 143 -8.35 12.84 -19.88
CA PRO A 143 -8.60 11.41 -20.04
C PRO A 143 -7.41 10.64 -20.64
N GLU A 144 -6.47 11.32 -21.30
CA GLU A 144 -5.20 10.76 -21.79
C GLU A 144 -4.28 10.25 -20.68
N ALA A 145 -4.40 10.81 -19.46
CA ALA A 145 -3.66 10.36 -18.30
C ALA A 145 -4.30 9.07 -17.77
N THR A 146 -3.73 7.93 -18.13
CA THR A 146 -4.20 6.59 -17.71
C THR A 146 -3.50 6.14 -16.44
N GLN A 147 -2.24 6.53 -16.26
CA GLN A 147 -1.50 6.33 -15.02
C GLN A 147 -1.70 7.54 -14.12
N ARG A 148 -2.44 7.37 -13.01
CA ARG A 148 -2.87 8.48 -12.15
C ARG A 148 -2.41 8.24 -10.72
N HIS A 149 -1.68 9.21 -10.17
CA HIS A 149 -1.14 9.12 -8.82
C HIS A 149 -1.32 10.43 -8.04
N VAL A 150 -1.58 10.29 -6.75
CA VAL A 150 -1.75 11.38 -5.79
C VAL A 150 -0.75 11.23 -4.66
N LEU A 151 0.03 12.28 -4.39
CA LEU A 151 0.74 12.44 -3.13
C LEU A 151 -0.10 13.32 -2.18
N LEU A 152 -0.54 12.77 -1.06
CA LEU A 152 -1.36 13.46 -0.07
C LEU A 152 -0.61 13.68 1.24
N LEU A 153 -0.57 14.92 1.72
CA LEU A 153 -0.08 15.28 3.05
C LEU A 153 -1.18 15.88 3.91
N THR A 154 -1.28 15.44 5.15
CA THR A 154 -2.14 16.00 6.20
C THR A 154 -1.37 16.16 7.50
N ASP A 155 -1.71 17.13 8.34
CA ASP A 155 -1.18 17.22 9.71
C ASP A 155 -2.26 17.12 10.79
N GLY A 156 -3.52 17.32 10.39
CA GLY A 156 -4.67 17.37 11.27
C GLY A 156 -5.63 16.21 11.11
N GLU A 157 -6.49 16.05 12.12
CA GLU A 157 -7.65 15.16 12.10
C GLU A 157 -8.64 15.58 11.01
N ASN A 158 -9.26 14.60 10.37
CA ASN A 158 -10.30 14.86 9.41
C ASN A 158 -11.61 15.28 10.13
N ARG A 159 -12.09 16.50 9.88
CA ARG A 159 -13.24 17.10 10.60
C ARG A 159 -14.48 17.18 9.73
N GLU A 160 -14.77 16.11 9.01
CA GLU A 160 -15.94 15.99 8.15
C GLU A 160 -17.08 15.18 8.77
N ARG A 161 -18.25 15.22 8.13
CA ARG A 161 -19.39 14.40 8.58
C ARG A 161 -19.07 12.92 8.39
N PRO A 162 -19.48 12.03 9.31
CA PRO A 162 -19.29 10.59 9.14
C PRO A 162 -19.78 10.09 7.77
N GLY A 163 -19.01 9.19 7.16
CA GLY A 163 -19.32 8.58 5.85
C GLY A 163 -18.86 9.37 4.62
N ARG A 164 -18.58 10.67 4.74
CA ARG A 164 -18.14 11.50 3.59
C ARG A 164 -16.78 11.09 3.03
N LEU A 165 -15.84 10.73 3.91
CA LEU A 165 -14.54 10.18 3.50
C LEU A 165 -14.73 8.86 2.74
N ASP A 166 -15.60 7.99 3.23
CA ASP A 166 -15.85 6.66 2.64
C ASP A 166 -16.43 6.78 1.23
N GLU A 167 -17.39 7.69 1.05
CA GLU A 167 -17.95 8.00 -0.27
C GLU A 167 -16.89 8.50 -1.26
N ALA A 168 -15.96 9.35 -0.80
CA ALA A 168 -14.89 9.89 -1.64
C ALA A 168 -13.84 8.82 -1.98
N ILE A 169 -13.46 7.98 -1.00
CA ILE A 169 -12.61 6.82 -1.22
C ILE A 169 -13.24 5.90 -2.26
N GLN A 170 -14.52 5.57 -2.13
CA GLN A 170 -15.22 4.70 -3.07
C GLN A 170 -15.22 5.26 -4.51
N ARG A 171 -15.39 6.58 -4.68
CA ARG A 171 -15.29 7.23 -5.99
C ARG A 171 -13.88 7.19 -6.58
N ALA A 172 -12.85 7.27 -5.72
CA ALA A 172 -11.45 7.24 -6.12
C ALA A 172 -10.91 5.82 -6.37
N THR A 173 -11.48 4.80 -5.74
CA THR A 173 -11.04 3.39 -5.87
C THR A 173 -11.10 2.92 -7.31
N GLY A 174 -9.97 2.39 -7.80
CA GLY A 174 -9.82 1.95 -9.18
C GLY A 174 -9.66 3.09 -10.20
N TYR A 175 -9.65 4.35 -9.74
CA TYR A 175 -9.50 5.51 -10.61
C TYR A 175 -8.10 6.14 -10.55
N PHE A 176 -7.51 6.28 -9.36
CA PHE A 176 -6.12 6.70 -9.16
C PHE A 176 -5.51 6.04 -7.93
N GLN A 177 -4.18 6.01 -7.86
CA GLN A 177 -3.44 5.57 -6.68
C GLN A 177 -3.10 6.74 -5.76
N ALA A 178 -2.96 6.50 -4.45
CA ALA A 178 -2.60 7.56 -3.50
C ALA A 178 -1.59 7.11 -2.43
N ASP A 179 -0.41 7.73 -2.43
CA ASP A 179 0.56 7.66 -1.35
C ASP A 179 0.30 8.82 -0.36
N CYS A 180 0.11 8.49 0.91
CA CYS A 180 -0.32 9.43 1.95
C CYS A 180 0.75 9.59 3.03
N ARG A 181 0.93 10.81 3.56
CA ARG A 181 1.82 11.11 4.68
C ARG A 181 1.12 11.95 5.73
N GLY A 182 1.37 11.63 6.99
CA GLY A 182 0.87 12.39 8.12
C GLY A 182 2.00 13.12 8.85
N ALA A 183 1.95 14.45 8.90
CA ALA A 183 2.94 15.26 9.59
C ALA A 183 2.63 15.39 11.08
N GLY A 184 3.66 15.24 11.91
CA GLY A 184 3.50 15.31 13.37
C GLY A 184 2.55 14.22 13.88
N THR A 185 1.78 14.54 14.90
CA THR A 185 0.98 13.57 15.65
C THR A 185 -0.51 13.92 15.76
N ASP A 186 -0.98 14.96 15.09
CA ASP A 186 -2.32 15.52 15.29
C ASP A 186 -3.33 15.05 14.22
N TRP A 187 -3.06 13.87 13.64
CA TRP A 187 -3.89 13.18 12.65
C TRP A 187 -4.17 11.74 13.07
N GLN A 188 -5.12 11.08 12.40
CA GLN A 188 -5.54 9.72 12.73
C GLN A 188 -4.99 8.70 11.73
N VAL A 189 -4.13 7.78 12.20
CA VAL A 189 -3.50 6.75 11.35
C VAL A 189 -4.54 5.89 10.63
N ALA A 190 -5.59 5.47 11.34
CA ALA A 190 -6.64 4.62 10.78
C ALA A 190 -7.36 5.28 9.59
N GLU A 191 -7.65 6.59 9.65
CA GLU A 191 -8.33 7.29 8.56
C GLU A 191 -7.48 7.34 7.29
N ILE A 192 -6.20 7.71 7.44
CA ILE A 192 -5.29 7.85 6.29
C ILE A 192 -4.90 6.49 5.72
N ARG A 193 -4.75 5.47 6.57
CA ARG A 193 -4.54 4.07 6.13
C ARG A 193 -5.69 3.59 5.26
N ARG A 194 -6.94 3.92 5.58
CA ARG A 194 -8.10 3.53 4.75
C ARG A 194 -8.01 4.12 3.35
N ILE A 195 -7.55 5.38 3.22
CA ILE A 195 -7.31 6.01 1.92
C ILE A 195 -6.22 5.27 1.16
N SER A 196 -5.03 5.12 1.77
CA SER A 196 -3.88 4.53 1.07
C SER A 196 -4.15 3.07 0.68
N GLN A 197 -4.80 2.27 1.54
CA GLN A 197 -5.19 0.91 1.20
C GLN A 197 -6.17 0.90 0.05
N ALA A 198 -7.30 1.61 0.13
CA ALA A 198 -8.30 1.59 -0.93
C ALA A 198 -7.78 2.10 -2.28
N LEU A 199 -6.74 2.94 -2.25
CA LEU A 199 -6.10 3.54 -3.42
C LEU A 199 -4.70 2.95 -3.70
N LEU A 200 -4.44 1.71 -3.28
CA LEU A 200 -3.24 0.94 -3.64
C LEU A 200 -1.92 1.71 -3.46
N GLY A 201 -1.78 2.41 -2.34
CA GLY A 201 -0.60 3.17 -1.96
C GLY A 201 -0.22 2.98 -0.49
N THR A 202 0.68 3.82 0.00
CA THR A 202 1.31 3.69 1.32
C THR A 202 0.91 4.81 2.27
N VAL A 203 1.01 4.54 3.57
CA VAL A 203 0.89 5.55 4.64
C VAL A 203 2.14 5.51 5.50
N ASP A 204 2.67 6.68 5.87
CA ASP A 204 3.68 6.78 6.92
C ASP A 204 3.61 8.11 7.67
N ILE A 205 4.21 8.14 8.85
CA ILE A 205 4.36 9.34 9.66
C ILE A 205 5.62 10.12 9.26
N ILE A 206 5.53 11.44 9.32
CA ILE A 206 6.64 12.39 9.27
C ILE A 206 6.72 13.04 10.66
N PRO A 207 7.47 12.44 11.61
CA PRO A 207 7.47 12.90 13.00
C PRO A 207 7.98 14.33 13.14
N ARG A 208 8.88 14.75 12.26
CA ARG A 208 9.52 16.07 12.32
C ARG A 208 9.55 16.76 10.95
N PRO A 209 9.34 18.09 10.91
CA PRO A 209 9.33 18.85 9.65
C PRO A 209 10.60 18.72 8.80
N ASP A 210 11.78 18.56 9.43
CA ASP A 210 13.08 18.44 8.74
C ASP A 210 13.19 17.20 7.84
N GLN A 211 12.34 16.18 8.05
CA GLN A 211 12.34 14.93 7.29
C GLN A 211 11.42 14.99 6.06
N MET A 212 10.52 15.98 6.01
CA MET A 212 9.41 16.00 5.04
C MET A 212 9.89 16.06 3.59
N LYS A 213 10.91 16.88 3.34
CA LYS A 213 11.49 17.05 2.01
C LYS A 213 12.03 15.74 1.44
N ALA A 214 12.84 15.02 2.23
CA ALA A 214 13.44 13.76 1.79
C ALA A 214 12.36 12.71 1.49
N GLN A 215 11.34 12.59 2.33
CA GLN A 215 10.24 11.66 2.10
C GLN A 215 9.46 11.97 0.82
N PHE A 216 9.14 13.24 0.57
CA PHE A 216 8.45 13.65 -0.65
C PHE A 216 9.24 13.33 -1.90
N GLN A 217 10.56 13.57 -1.88
CA GLN A 217 11.43 13.21 -3.00
C GLN A 217 11.46 11.70 -3.25
N GLU A 218 11.53 10.90 -2.18
CA GLU A 218 11.52 9.44 -2.31
C GLU A 218 10.22 8.92 -2.93
N ILE A 219 9.07 9.38 -2.44
CA ILE A 219 7.77 8.99 -2.98
C ILE A 219 7.63 9.40 -4.44
N MET A 220 8.01 10.63 -4.77
CA MET A 220 7.91 11.12 -6.14
C MET A 220 8.82 10.38 -7.10
N ARG A 221 10.06 10.07 -6.71
CA ARG A 221 10.95 9.23 -7.52
C ARG A 221 10.38 7.83 -7.73
N ALA A 222 9.78 7.25 -6.70
CA ALA A 222 9.13 5.95 -6.80
C ALA A 222 7.88 6.00 -7.69
N ALA A 223 7.07 7.06 -7.63
CA ALA A 223 5.91 7.24 -8.51
C ALA A 223 6.34 7.41 -9.98
N MET A 224 7.37 8.22 -10.24
CA MET A 224 7.88 8.48 -11.59
C MET A 224 8.63 7.28 -12.20
N SER A 225 9.11 6.34 -11.38
CA SER A 225 9.73 5.09 -11.87
C SER A 225 8.71 4.01 -12.23
N ARG A 226 7.41 4.23 -12.01
CA ARG A 226 6.35 3.30 -12.43
C ARG A 226 6.11 3.45 -13.92
N GLY A 227 6.87 2.76 -14.75
CA GLY A 227 6.70 2.82 -16.20
C GLY A 227 5.53 1.99 -16.74
N VAL A 228 4.97 1.07 -15.95
CA VAL A 228 3.76 0.31 -16.34
C VAL A 228 2.55 0.91 -15.64
N ALA A 229 1.58 1.39 -16.42
CA ALA A 229 0.46 2.19 -15.92
C ALA A 229 -0.51 1.44 -15.00
N ASP A 230 -0.91 0.22 -15.37
CA ASP A 230 -1.82 -0.60 -14.58
C ASP A 230 -1.65 -2.08 -14.92
N ALA A 231 -1.78 -2.94 -13.90
CA ALA A 231 -1.74 -4.38 -14.04
C ALA A 231 -2.71 -5.05 -13.06
N SER A 232 -3.23 -6.20 -13.46
CA SER A 232 -4.11 -7.03 -12.66
C SER A 232 -3.50 -8.40 -12.39
N LEU A 233 -3.62 -8.86 -11.14
CA LEU A 233 -3.36 -10.24 -10.78
C LEU A 233 -4.61 -11.07 -11.12
N ARG A 234 -4.57 -11.77 -12.25
CA ARG A 234 -5.67 -12.59 -12.76
C ARG A 234 -5.56 -14.00 -12.21
N VAL A 235 -6.53 -14.40 -11.39
CA VAL A 235 -6.56 -15.71 -10.74
C VAL A 235 -7.68 -16.55 -11.37
N TRP A 236 -7.29 -17.64 -12.02
CA TRP A 236 -8.19 -18.71 -12.44
C TRP A 236 -8.18 -19.86 -11.44
N THR A 237 -9.34 -20.44 -11.16
CA THR A 237 -9.51 -21.66 -10.36
C THR A 237 -10.40 -22.66 -11.10
N PRO A 238 -10.20 -23.98 -10.97
CA PRO A 238 -11.06 -24.97 -11.62
C PRO A 238 -12.46 -24.98 -11.00
N GLN A 239 -13.41 -25.60 -11.73
CA GLN A 239 -14.79 -25.75 -11.24
C GLN A 239 -14.82 -26.51 -9.91
N GLY A 240 -15.65 -26.03 -8.97
CA GLY A 240 -15.79 -26.59 -7.63
C GLY A 240 -14.74 -26.09 -6.64
N SER A 241 -13.74 -25.31 -7.08
CA SER A 241 -12.81 -24.62 -6.20
C SER A 241 -13.29 -23.22 -5.82
N GLN A 242 -12.76 -22.69 -4.73
CA GLN A 242 -13.04 -21.36 -4.21
C GLN A 242 -11.73 -20.66 -3.87
N VAL A 243 -11.58 -19.40 -4.31
CA VAL A 243 -10.54 -18.51 -3.77
C VAL A 243 -10.95 -18.11 -2.36
N LEU A 244 -10.16 -18.50 -1.35
CA LEU A 244 -10.39 -18.13 0.06
C LEU A 244 -9.92 -16.70 0.30
N PHE A 245 -8.71 -16.37 -0.14
CA PHE A 245 -8.19 -15.00 -0.12
C PHE A 245 -7.09 -14.79 -1.16
N VAL A 246 -6.87 -13.51 -1.51
CA VAL A 246 -5.71 -13.01 -2.23
C VAL A 246 -5.18 -11.81 -1.48
N ARG A 247 -3.93 -11.91 -1.01
CA ARG A 247 -3.27 -10.84 -0.24
C ARG A 247 -1.93 -10.50 -0.88
N GLN A 248 -1.63 -9.22 -1.04
CA GLN A 248 -0.23 -8.81 -1.16
C GLN A 248 0.41 -8.97 0.22
N VAL A 249 1.59 -9.57 0.27
CA VAL A 249 2.34 -9.81 1.51
C VAL A 249 3.76 -9.25 1.44
N SER A 250 4.16 -8.67 0.31
CA SER A 250 5.41 -7.93 0.14
C SER A 250 5.27 -6.94 -1.02
N PRO A 251 5.77 -5.68 -0.89
CA PRO A 251 6.51 -5.12 0.25
C PRO A 251 5.63 -4.75 1.46
N THR A 252 4.32 -4.61 1.25
CA THR A 252 3.34 -4.34 2.29
C THR A 252 2.22 -5.38 2.30
N VAL A 253 1.66 -5.62 3.49
CA VAL A 253 0.46 -6.46 3.65
C VAL A 253 -0.77 -5.67 3.21
N GLU A 254 -1.49 -6.21 2.23
CA GLU A 254 -2.75 -5.66 1.75
C GLU A 254 -3.71 -6.79 1.36
N ASP A 255 -4.93 -6.77 1.90
CA ASP A 255 -5.96 -7.75 1.52
C ASP A 255 -6.72 -7.28 0.27
N LEU A 256 -6.56 -8.04 -0.81
CA LEU A 256 -7.17 -7.78 -2.11
C LEU A 256 -8.44 -8.62 -2.31
N THR A 257 -8.78 -9.53 -1.40
CA THR A 257 -9.84 -10.54 -1.58
C THR A 257 -11.17 -9.95 -2.02
N ASN A 258 -11.57 -8.85 -1.41
CA ASN A 258 -12.84 -8.17 -1.70
C ASN A 258 -12.75 -7.19 -2.90
N ARG A 259 -11.61 -7.13 -3.59
CA ARG A 259 -11.37 -6.27 -4.76
C ARG A 259 -11.43 -7.04 -6.08
N ARG A 260 -11.98 -8.25 -6.05
CA ARG A 260 -12.12 -9.11 -7.22
C ARG A 260 -13.08 -8.50 -8.24
N THR A 261 -12.58 -8.27 -9.46
CA THR A 261 -13.40 -7.99 -10.63
C THR A 261 -13.62 -9.29 -11.42
N PRO A 262 -14.86 -9.76 -11.60
CA PRO A 262 -15.09 -11.03 -12.31
C PRO A 262 -14.80 -10.87 -13.81
N VAL A 263 -13.96 -11.77 -14.35
CA VAL A 263 -13.71 -11.88 -15.81
C VAL A 263 -14.65 -12.91 -16.42
N ASN A 264 -14.79 -14.06 -15.75
CA ASN A 264 -15.74 -15.13 -16.08
C ASN A 264 -16.03 -15.95 -14.80
N PRO A 265 -16.90 -16.99 -14.83
CA PRO A 265 -17.24 -17.75 -13.62
C PRO A 265 -16.05 -18.35 -12.85
N LEU A 266 -14.94 -18.64 -13.54
CA LEU A 266 -13.75 -19.31 -12.98
C LEU A 266 -12.54 -18.37 -12.83
N THR A 267 -12.64 -17.11 -13.27
CA THR A 267 -11.52 -16.16 -13.30
C THR A 267 -11.93 -14.82 -12.73
N GLY A 268 -11.10 -14.25 -11.84
CA GLY A 268 -11.24 -12.87 -11.40
C GLY A 268 -9.91 -12.14 -11.36
N ASP A 269 -9.98 -10.84 -11.59
CA ASP A 269 -8.86 -9.91 -11.55
C ASP A 269 -8.81 -9.20 -10.21
N TYR A 270 -7.61 -9.08 -9.66
CA TYR A 270 -7.31 -8.32 -8.45
C TYR A 270 -6.40 -7.16 -8.83
N PRO A 271 -6.75 -5.90 -8.50
CA PRO A 271 -5.99 -4.76 -8.96
C PRO A 271 -4.64 -4.69 -8.26
N THR A 272 -3.59 -4.45 -9.04
CA THR A 272 -2.23 -4.24 -8.49
C THR A 272 -1.70 -2.84 -8.78
N GLY A 273 -2.38 -2.05 -9.63
CA GLY A 273 -1.97 -0.70 -9.97
C GLY A 273 -0.71 -0.65 -10.81
N ALA A 274 -0.03 0.48 -10.79
CA ALA A 274 1.16 0.73 -11.60
C ALA A 274 2.39 -0.01 -11.06
N TRP A 275 3.32 -0.38 -11.95
CA TRP A 275 4.56 -1.11 -11.61
C TRP A 275 5.82 -0.38 -12.04
N ALA A 276 6.82 -0.41 -11.16
CA ALA A 276 8.20 -0.01 -11.41
C ALA A 276 9.11 -1.24 -11.57
N ASP A 277 10.43 -1.04 -11.53
CA ASP A 277 11.41 -2.12 -11.38
C ASP A 277 11.37 -2.63 -9.93
N GLU A 278 10.49 -3.59 -9.68
CA GLU A 278 10.15 -4.05 -8.34
C GLU A 278 9.77 -5.54 -8.30
N SER A 279 9.56 -6.04 -7.09
CA SER A 279 8.92 -7.34 -6.89
C SER A 279 7.83 -7.24 -5.85
N ARG A 280 6.74 -7.96 -6.08
CA ARG A 280 5.65 -8.11 -5.12
C ARG A 280 5.34 -9.58 -4.92
N ASP A 281 5.06 -9.94 -3.68
CA ASP A 281 4.73 -11.32 -3.32
C ASP A 281 3.25 -11.36 -2.89
N TYR A 282 2.50 -12.32 -3.43
CA TYR A 282 1.07 -12.49 -3.18
C TYR A 282 0.79 -13.84 -2.53
N HIS A 283 0.13 -13.83 -1.38
CA HIS A 283 -0.38 -15.05 -0.74
C HIS A 283 -1.78 -15.34 -1.27
N VAL A 284 -1.89 -16.45 -2.00
CA VAL A 284 -3.15 -16.95 -2.55
C VAL A 284 -3.53 -18.23 -1.83
N ALA A 285 -4.73 -18.25 -1.26
CA ALA A 285 -5.30 -19.45 -0.65
C ALA A 285 -6.52 -19.92 -1.43
N ILE A 286 -6.52 -21.19 -1.81
CA ILE A 286 -7.55 -21.82 -2.63
C ILE A 286 -8.07 -23.04 -1.91
N ARG A 287 -9.40 -23.16 -1.81
CA ARG A 287 -10.06 -24.40 -1.44
C ARG A 287 -10.37 -25.19 -2.70
N VAL A 288 -9.89 -26.43 -2.78
CA VAL A 288 -10.14 -27.37 -3.87
C VAL A 288 -10.96 -28.57 -3.37
N PRO A 289 -11.77 -29.21 -4.23
CA PRO A 289 -12.38 -30.49 -3.89
C PRO A 289 -11.31 -31.54 -3.61
N ALA A 290 -11.46 -32.29 -2.52
CA ALA A 290 -10.56 -33.40 -2.21
C ALA A 290 -10.59 -34.47 -3.32
N LYS A 291 -9.44 -35.07 -3.60
CA LYS A 291 -9.29 -36.14 -4.59
C LYS A 291 -8.62 -37.37 -3.96
N ALA A 292 -8.65 -38.48 -4.70
CA ALA A 292 -7.99 -39.70 -4.27
C ALA A 292 -6.46 -39.51 -4.16
N ILE A 293 -5.85 -40.23 -3.24
CA ILE A 293 -4.39 -40.28 -3.06
C ILE A 293 -3.70 -40.58 -4.40
N GLY A 294 -2.62 -39.85 -4.69
CA GLY A 294 -1.84 -39.94 -5.92
C GLY A 294 -2.36 -39.08 -7.07
N GLN A 295 -3.54 -38.46 -6.96
CA GLN A 295 -4.03 -37.54 -7.98
C GLN A 295 -3.40 -36.16 -7.83
N GLU A 296 -3.10 -35.51 -8.96
CA GLU A 296 -2.66 -34.12 -9.07
C GLU A 296 -3.79 -33.26 -9.68
N GLN A 297 -3.89 -32.02 -9.23
CA GLN A 297 -4.77 -31.00 -9.79
C GLN A 297 -4.09 -29.64 -9.78
N LEU A 298 -4.36 -28.85 -10.81
CA LEU A 298 -4.07 -27.42 -10.77
C LEU A 298 -5.10 -26.73 -9.87
N ALA A 299 -4.67 -26.22 -8.72
CA ALA A 299 -5.51 -25.49 -7.77
C ALA A 299 -5.82 -24.07 -8.27
N ALA A 300 -4.82 -23.39 -8.82
CA ALA A 300 -5.01 -22.10 -9.49
C ALA A 300 -3.95 -21.84 -10.57
N ARG A 301 -4.33 -21.00 -11.52
CA ARG A 301 -3.39 -20.31 -12.42
C ARG A 301 -3.41 -18.85 -12.03
N VAL A 302 -2.27 -18.35 -11.56
CA VAL A 302 -2.09 -16.96 -11.14
C VAL A 302 -1.29 -16.25 -12.23
N GLN A 303 -1.88 -15.24 -12.83
CA GLN A 303 -1.33 -14.53 -13.99
C GLN A 303 -1.19 -13.05 -13.64
N LEU A 304 -0.18 -12.38 -14.21
CA LEU A 304 -0.19 -10.92 -14.29
C LEU A 304 -0.66 -10.53 -15.69
N ALA A 305 -1.64 -9.64 -15.77
CA ALA A 305 -2.20 -9.16 -17.02
C ALA A 305 -2.11 -7.62 -17.11
N LEU A 306 -1.73 -7.12 -18.29
CA LEU A 306 -1.81 -5.71 -18.67
C LEU A 306 -3.03 -5.57 -19.59
N GLY A 307 -4.18 -5.19 -19.02
CA GLY A 307 -5.46 -5.28 -19.72
C GLY A 307 -5.81 -6.74 -20.06
N ASP A 308 -5.91 -7.05 -21.36
CA ASP A 308 -6.19 -8.40 -21.84
C ASP A 308 -4.93 -9.27 -22.02
N ASP A 309 -3.75 -8.65 -22.07
CA ASP A 309 -2.49 -9.33 -22.36
C ASP A 309 -1.88 -9.94 -21.09
N VAL A 310 -1.81 -11.27 -21.04
CA VAL A 310 -1.11 -11.98 -19.97
C VAL A 310 0.40 -11.92 -20.20
N VAL A 311 1.13 -11.26 -19.31
CA VAL A 311 2.58 -11.05 -19.43
C VAL A 311 3.42 -12.08 -18.68
N THR A 312 2.86 -12.72 -17.65
CA THR A 312 3.52 -13.83 -16.94
C THR A 312 2.50 -14.69 -16.20
N GLN A 313 2.89 -15.92 -15.82
CA GLN A 313 2.01 -16.83 -15.09
C GLN A 313 2.76 -17.80 -14.18
N ALA A 314 2.03 -18.22 -13.14
CA ALA A 314 2.45 -19.12 -12.09
C ALA A 314 1.36 -20.19 -11.87
N LEU A 315 1.76 -21.45 -11.69
CA LEU A 315 0.86 -22.59 -11.53
C LEU A 315 0.87 -23.07 -10.07
N VAL A 316 -0.27 -23.01 -9.42
CA VAL A 316 -0.47 -23.49 -8.04
C VAL A 316 -1.04 -24.89 -8.09
N LYS A 317 -0.30 -25.88 -7.59
CA LYS A 317 -0.63 -27.31 -7.68
C LYS A 317 -1.18 -27.88 -6.37
N ALA A 318 -1.89 -28.99 -6.46
CA ALA A 318 -2.34 -29.80 -5.32
C ALA A 318 -2.24 -31.29 -5.67
N THR A 319 -1.54 -32.05 -4.82
CA THR A 319 -1.33 -33.49 -4.96
C THR A 319 -1.66 -34.19 -3.64
N TRP A 320 -2.59 -35.14 -3.65
CA TRP A 320 -3.00 -35.84 -2.43
C TRP A 320 -2.04 -36.99 -2.12
N SER A 321 -1.57 -37.06 -0.89
CA SER A 321 -0.59 -38.04 -0.44
C SER A 321 -0.93 -38.56 0.95
N ASN A 322 -0.65 -39.85 1.18
CA ASN A 322 -0.65 -40.44 2.52
C ASN A 322 0.75 -40.45 3.16
N ASN A 323 1.76 -39.92 2.48
CA ASN A 323 3.10 -39.79 3.05
C ASN A 323 3.16 -38.55 3.96
N SER A 324 3.17 -38.78 5.26
CA SER A 324 3.25 -37.73 6.28
C SER A 324 4.48 -36.84 6.14
N GLU A 325 5.59 -37.34 5.60
CA GLU A 325 6.81 -36.53 5.39
C GLU A 325 6.60 -35.46 4.31
N LEU A 326 5.79 -35.74 3.29
CA LEU A 326 5.47 -34.78 2.23
C LEU A 326 4.42 -33.77 2.72
N THR A 327 3.40 -34.22 3.44
CA THR A 327 2.26 -33.38 3.84
C THR A 327 2.57 -32.52 5.07
N ALA A 328 3.46 -32.95 5.97
CA ALA A 328 3.87 -32.17 7.14
C ALA A 328 4.94 -31.11 6.82
N LYS A 329 5.48 -31.08 5.60
CA LYS A 329 6.50 -30.10 5.20
C LYS A 329 5.90 -28.70 5.19
N ILE A 330 6.48 -27.81 5.99
CA ILE A 330 6.13 -26.39 6.01
C ILE A 330 6.96 -25.68 4.95
N ASP A 331 6.28 -25.01 4.01
CA ASP A 331 6.96 -24.11 3.08
C ASP A 331 7.43 -22.85 3.81
N ARG A 332 8.72 -22.52 3.69
CA ARG A 332 9.34 -21.42 4.43
C ARG A 332 8.73 -20.07 4.06
N GLN A 333 8.36 -19.87 2.79
CA GLN A 333 7.79 -18.60 2.32
C GLN A 333 6.35 -18.44 2.78
N VAL A 334 5.55 -19.50 2.70
CA VAL A 334 4.19 -19.48 3.24
C VAL A 334 4.21 -19.20 4.74
N ALA A 335 5.06 -19.88 5.52
CA ALA A 335 5.15 -19.67 6.96
C ALA A 335 5.60 -18.25 7.34
N HIS A 336 6.64 -17.73 6.68
CA HIS A 336 7.15 -16.39 6.92
C HIS A 336 6.10 -15.31 6.69
N TYR A 337 5.42 -15.34 5.53
CA TYR A 337 4.42 -14.31 5.22
C TYR A 337 3.13 -14.46 6.02
N THR A 338 2.78 -15.68 6.42
CA THR A 338 1.68 -15.90 7.38
C THR A 338 2.01 -15.24 8.72
N GLY A 339 3.25 -15.42 9.22
CA GLY A 339 3.71 -14.78 10.45
C GLY A 339 3.79 -13.25 10.37
N GLN A 340 4.19 -12.69 9.22
CA GLN A 340 4.21 -11.24 8.99
C GLN A 340 2.81 -10.63 8.93
N ALA A 341 1.83 -11.34 8.36
CA ALA A 341 0.43 -10.91 8.39
C ALA A 341 -0.12 -10.92 9.83
N GLU A 342 0.13 -12.00 10.59
CA GLU A 342 -0.24 -12.08 12.01
C GLU A 342 0.43 -10.97 12.84
N LEU A 343 1.69 -10.65 12.55
CA LEU A 343 2.42 -9.56 13.22
C LEU A 343 1.70 -8.22 13.03
N ALA A 344 1.29 -7.91 11.81
CA ALA A 344 0.56 -6.67 11.50
C ALA A 344 -0.74 -6.55 12.32
N ASP A 345 -1.52 -7.63 12.36
CA ASP A 345 -2.79 -7.70 13.11
C ASP A 345 -2.55 -7.53 14.62
N MET A 346 -1.56 -8.23 15.18
CA MET A 346 -1.24 -8.15 16.62
C MET A 346 -0.75 -6.76 17.04
N ILE A 347 0.01 -6.06 16.20
CA ILE A 347 0.40 -4.67 16.45
C ILE A 347 -0.83 -3.77 16.49
N GLN A 348 -1.69 -3.84 15.46
CA GLN A 348 -2.85 -2.96 15.34
C GLN A 348 -3.85 -3.20 16.47
N GLU A 349 -4.20 -4.46 16.75
CA GLU A 349 -5.08 -4.83 17.86
C GLU A 349 -4.51 -4.43 19.21
N GLY A 350 -3.18 -4.60 19.41
CA GLY A 350 -2.51 -4.23 20.64
C GLY A 350 -2.49 -2.72 20.90
N LEU A 351 -2.24 -1.92 19.86
CA LEU A 351 -2.29 -0.46 19.94
C LEU A 351 -3.72 0.05 20.15
N ALA A 352 -4.71 -0.54 19.48
CA ALA A 352 -6.12 -0.21 19.68
C ALA A 352 -6.58 -0.52 21.12
N ALA A 353 -6.21 -1.68 21.66
CA ALA A 353 -6.49 -2.05 23.04
C ALA A 353 -5.84 -1.08 24.03
N LYS A 354 -4.58 -0.69 23.78
CA LYS A 354 -3.87 0.30 24.60
C LYS A 354 -4.57 1.67 24.58
N ALA A 355 -5.02 2.13 23.42
CA ALA A 355 -5.77 3.38 23.27
C ALA A 355 -7.12 3.34 24.00
N ALA A 356 -7.77 2.17 24.06
CA ALA A 356 -8.99 1.94 24.81
C ALA A 356 -8.79 1.76 26.33
N GLY A 357 -7.54 1.71 26.80
CA GLY A 357 -7.22 1.46 28.21
C GLY A 357 -7.30 -0.01 28.63
N ASP A 358 -7.44 -0.93 27.67
CA ASP A 358 -7.40 -2.38 27.92
C ASP A 358 -5.94 -2.88 27.95
N GLU A 359 -5.27 -2.62 29.07
CA GLU A 359 -3.86 -2.98 29.26
C GLU A 359 -3.59 -4.49 29.16
N ALA A 360 -4.56 -5.32 29.55
CA ALA A 360 -4.42 -6.78 29.51
C ALA A 360 -4.35 -7.27 28.07
N THR A 361 -5.32 -6.88 27.24
CA THR A 361 -5.33 -7.24 25.82
C THR A 361 -4.12 -6.63 25.10
N ALA A 362 -3.80 -5.36 25.38
CA ALA A 362 -2.63 -4.70 24.79
C ALA A 362 -1.32 -5.45 25.09
N THR A 363 -1.12 -5.89 26.34
CA THR A 363 0.08 -6.64 26.74
C THR A 363 0.16 -7.98 26.01
N THR A 364 -0.94 -8.74 25.95
CA THR A 364 -0.97 -10.02 25.24
C THR A 364 -0.68 -9.87 23.75
N LYS A 365 -1.34 -8.91 23.09
CA LYS A 365 -1.22 -8.69 21.64
C LYS A 365 0.16 -8.16 21.26
N LEU A 366 0.66 -7.13 21.96
CA LEU A 366 2.00 -6.59 21.70
C LEU A 366 3.11 -7.58 22.09
N GLY A 367 2.88 -8.43 23.09
CA GLY A 367 3.76 -9.55 23.43
C GLY A 367 3.90 -10.57 22.30
N ARG A 368 2.76 -10.98 21.73
CA ARG A 368 2.74 -11.85 20.54
C ARG A 368 3.39 -11.18 19.33
N ALA A 369 3.19 -9.87 19.14
CA ALA A 369 3.87 -9.10 18.09
C ALA A 369 5.39 -9.11 18.25
N VAL A 370 5.92 -8.96 19.48
CA VAL A 370 7.37 -9.06 19.73
C VAL A 370 7.92 -10.44 19.36
N GLN A 371 7.19 -11.51 19.72
CA GLN A 371 7.58 -12.87 19.36
C GLN A 371 7.64 -13.05 17.83
N LEU A 372 6.58 -12.65 17.12
CA LEU A 372 6.48 -12.78 15.67
C LEU A 372 7.53 -11.92 14.93
N ALA A 373 7.81 -10.70 15.42
CA ALA A 373 8.82 -9.83 14.83
C ALA A 373 10.23 -10.46 14.93
N ALA A 374 10.54 -11.12 16.05
CA ALA A 374 11.79 -11.85 16.23
C ALA A 374 11.87 -13.12 15.36
N GLU A 375 10.79 -13.91 15.31
CA GLU A 375 10.72 -15.14 14.50
C GLU A 375 10.83 -14.86 12.99
N THR A 376 10.26 -13.75 12.53
CA THR A 376 10.25 -13.36 11.11
C THR A 376 11.41 -12.44 10.71
N GLY A 377 12.27 -12.04 11.65
CA GLY A 377 13.41 -11.15 11.38
C GLY A 377 13.00 -9.77 10.88
N ASN A 378 11.88 -9.23 11.36
CA ASN A 378 11.44 -7.87 11.04
C ASN A 378 12.12 -6.86 11.97
N ASP A 379 13.34 -6.45 11.63
CA ASP A 379 14.16 -5.53 12.43
C ASP A 379 13.48 -4.15 12.62
N GLU A 380 12.79 -3.66 11.60
CA GLU A 380 12.06 -2.38 11.66
C GLU A 380 10.95 -2.46 12.70
N ALA A 381 10.06 -3.45 12.60
CA ALA A 381 8.99 -3.68 13.56
C ALA A 381 9.53 -3.93 14.97
N THR A 382 10.59 -4.73 15.10
CA THR A 382 11.26 -5.00 16.38
C THR A 382 11.76 -3.71 17.04
N SER A 383 12.43 -2.84 16.27
CA SER A 383 12.96 -1.57 16.78
C SER A 383 11.85 -0.64 17.26
N LYS A 384 10.71 -0.57 16.53
CA LYS A 384 9.56 0.25 16.87
C LYS A 384 8.79 -0.31 18.07
N LEU A 385 8.60 -1.63 18.15
CA LEU A 385 7.99 -2.31 19.29
C LEU A 385 8.75 -2.01 20.60
N LYS A 386 10.10 -2.07 20.56
CA LYS A 386 10.96 -1.73 21.71
C LYS A 386 10.81 -0.29 22.21
N LYS A 387 10.20 0.61 21.42
CA LYS A 387 9.86 1.95 21.89
C LYS A 387 8.55 2.00 22.67
N VAL A 388 7.62 1.10 22.40
CA VAL A 388 6.27 1.06 23.00
C VAL A 388 6.19 0.11 24.20
N VAL A 389 6.96 -0.98 24.19
CA VAL A 389 6.98 -1.98 25.26
C VAL A 389 8.40 -2.22 25.80
N ASP A 390 8.49 -2.57 27.08
CA ASP A 390 9.68 -3.14 27.67
C ASP A 390 9.62 -4.67 27.48
N VAL A 391 10.61 -5.23 26.81
CA VAL A 391 10.65 -6.68 26.52
C VAL A 391 11.40 -7.40 27.63
N GLU A 392 10.72 -8.30 28.34
CA GLU A 392 11.31 -9.14 29.38
C GLU A 392 11.81 -10.47 28.79
N ASN A 393 11.02 -11.08 27.90
CA ASN A 393 11.39 -12.31 27.21
C ASN A 393 10.81 -12.34 25.79
N GLU A 394 11.67 -12.18 24.77
CA GLU A 394 11.26 -12.21 23.36
C GLU A 394 10.66 -13.58 22.94
N LYS A 395 11.13 -14.70 23.50
CA LYS A 395 10.68 -16.04 23.11
C LYS A 395 9.29 -16.39 23.64
N GLU A 396 8.99 -15.93 24.84
CA GLU A 396 7.69 -16.16 25.48
C GLU A 396 6.66 -15.06 25.12
N GLY A 397 7.10 -13.98 24.47
CA GLY A 397 6.26 -12.80 24.22
C GLY A 397 5.96 -12.03 25.51
N THR A 398 6.77 -12.19 26.56
CA THR A 398 6.57 -11.51 27.85
C THR A 398 7.06 -10.08 27.75
N VAL A 399 6.11 -9.14 27.83
CA VAL A 399 6.37 -7.71 27.71
C VAL A 399 5.62 -6.94 28.79
N ARG A 400 6.10 -5.74 29.09
CA ARG A 400 5.40 -4.76 29.91
C ARG A 400 5.17 -3.49 29.09
N LEU A 401 3.94 -2.96 29.09
CA LEU A 401 3.67 -1.68 28.46
C LEU A 401 4.49 -0.58 29.14
N LYS A 402 5.14 0.27 28.35
CA LYS A 402 5.82 1.43 28.92
C LYS A 402 4.80 2.43 29.43
N ARG A 403 5.08 3.00 30.60
CA ARG A 403 4.20 4.00 31.25
C ARG A 403 4.10 5.31 30.48
N ALA A 404 5.16 5.69 29.80
CA ALA A 404 5.22 6.87 28.95
C ALA A 404 5.81 6.47 27.60
N VAL A 405 5.03 6.67 26.55
CA VAL A 405 5.44 6.43 25.16
C VAL A 405 5.15 7.72 24.39
N GLU A 406 6.08 8.12 23.53
CA GLU A 406 5.84 9.26 22.66
C GLU A 406 4.75 8.89 21.64
N LYS A 407 3.74 9.75 21.47
CA LYS A 407 2.64 9.52 20.52
C LYS A 407 3.16 9.22 19.10
N ALA A 408 4.25 9.89 18.70
CA ALA A 408 4.91 9.65 17.42
C ALA A 408 5.47 8.23 17.28
N ASP A 409 5.97 7.61 18.35
CA ASP A 409 6.48 6.25 18.31
C ASP A 409 5.35 5.21 18.17
N GLU A 410 4.21 5.44 18.80
CA GLU A 410 3.01 4.60 18.62
C GLU A 410 2.48 4.70 17.20
N MET A 411 2.33 5.92 16.68
CA MET A 411 1.90 6.15 15.31
C MET A 411 2.89 5.57 14.30
N ALA A 412 4.19 5.68 14.55
CA ALA A 412 5.23 5.09 13.71
C ALA A 412 5.22 3.56 13.73
N LEU A 413 4.88 2.94 14.87
CA LEU A 413 4.68 1.49 14.97
C LEU A 413 3.42 1.07 14.20
N ASP A 414 2.33 1.81 14.37
CA ASP A 414 1.08 1.57 13.65
C ASP A 414 1.32 1.65 12.14
N THR A 415 1.79 2.79 11.60
CA THR A 415 1.99 2.96 10.15
C THR A 415 2.92 1.90 9.55
N ALA A 416 3.96 1.50 10.28
CA ALA A 416 4.90 0.48 9.82
C ALA A 416 4.40 -0.97 9.99
N SER A 417 3.28 -1.21 10.69
CA SER A 417 2.83 -2.57 11.01
C SER A 417 2.55 -3.42 9.77
N THR A 418 2.17 -2.78 8.66
CA THR A 418 1.92 -3.45 7.39
C THR A 418 3.16 -3.57 6.50
N LYS A 419 4.31 -3.02 6.89
CA LYS A 419 5.57 -3.20 6.16
C LYS A 419 6.18 -4.57 6.48
N THR A 420 6.55 -5.30 5.44
CA THR A 420 7.07 -6.66 5.59
C THR A 420 8.53 -6.74 5.22
N THR A 421 9.24 -7.72 5.79
CA THR A 421 10.57 -8.09 5.33
C THR A 421 10.50 -9.26 4.36
N ARG A 422 11.29 -9.20 3.29
CA ARG A 422 11.38 -10.30 2.31
C ARG A 422 12.30 -11.38 2.82
N ILE A 423 12.02 -12.64 2.51
CA ILE A 423 13.01 -13.72 2.70
C ILE A 423 14.21 -13.43 1.80
N ARG A 424 15.39 -13.27 2.41
CA ARG A 424 16.64 -13.20 1.65
C ARG A 424 16.83 -14.54 0.95
N LYS A 425 16.97 -14.54 -0.37
CA LYS A 425 17.48 -15.73 -1.08
C LYS A 425 18.86 -16.00 -0.49
N GLU A 426 19.08 -17.19 0.09
CA GLU A 426 20.43 -17.67 0.32
C GLU A 426 21.16 -17.60 -1.03
N PRO A 427 22.35 -16.98 -1.12
CA PRO A 427 23.14 -17.05 -2.33
C PRO A 427 23.42 -18.53 -2.59
N SER A 428 22.92 -19.01 -3.72
CA SER A 428 23.17 -20.35 -4.26
C SER A 428 24.65 -20.58 -4.52
#